data_AF-A0A2V7XMD2-F1
#
_entry.id   AF-A0A2V7XMD2-F1
#
_cell.length_a   1.000
_cell.length_b   1.000
_cell.length_c   1.000
_cell.angle_alpha   90.00
_cell.angle_beta   90.00
_cell.angle_gamma   90.00
#
_symmetry.space_group_name_H-M   'P 1'
#
loop_
_entity.id
_entity.type
_entity.pdbx_description
1 polymer ?
#
loop_
_entity_poly.entity_id
_entity_poly.type
_entity_poly.pdbx_seq_one_letter_code
_entity_poly.pdbx_strand_id
1 'polypeptide(L)'
;MKGRGASWNPQNRFEKLAYVRDDEAELDENAPRTLYLRDPIRTVIAHNDSPDVGFGSSVNPYRGCEHGCIYCFARPTHEYLGFSAGLDFETKIIVKEDAPELLREELMSPKWTPEV
;
A
#
# COMPACT_ATOMS: atom_id res chain seq x y z
N MET A 1 21.32 3.76 1.73
CA MET A 1 20.22 2.89 2.18
C MET A 1 20.43 1.47 1.67
N LYS A 2 20.90 0.54 2.50
CA LYS A 2 20.94 -0.88 2.11
C LYS A 2 19.53 -1.47 2.30
N GLY A 3 18.98 -2.13 1.29
CA GLY A 3 17.72 -2.89 1.41
C GLY A 3 16.41 -2.14 1.09
N ARG A 4 16.47 -0.93 0.51
CA ARG A 4 15.29 -0.18 0.03
C ARG A 4 15.39 0.01 -1.48
N GLY A 5 14.25 0.02 -2.17
CA GLY A 5 14.21 0.12 -3.62
C GLY A 5 14.05 1.55 -4.15
N ALA A 6 13.41 2.43 -3.39
CA ALA A 6 13.31 3.85 -3.70
C ALA A 6 14.56 4.59 -3.20
N SER A 7 15.17 5.37 -4.10
CA SER A 7 16.29 6.25 -3.77
C SER A 7 15.85 7.59 -3.16
N TRP A 8 14.55 7.93 -3.25
CA TRP A 8 13.99 9.20 -2.83
C TRP A 8 12.50 9.06 -2.46
N ASN A 9 11.94 10.08 -1.78
CA ASN A 9 10.52 10.12 -1.40
C ASN A 9 9.76 11.22 -2.19
N PRO A 10 9.10 10.91 -3.32
CA PRO A 10 8.25 11.86 -4.04
C PRO A 10 7.19 12.49 -3.17
N GLN A 11 6.85 13.74 -3.49
CA GLN A 11 5.58 14.28 -3.06
C GLN A 11 4.46 13.42 -3.66
N ASN A 12 3.44 13.16 -2.85
CA ASN A 12 2.20 12.56 -3.30
C ASN A 12 1.49 13.47 -4.31
N ARG A 13 1.10 12.93 -5.47
CA ARG A 13 0.47 13.69 -6.57
C ARG A 13 -0.86 14.38 -6.22
N PHE A 14 -1.56 13.91 -5.19
CA PHE A 14 -2.86 14.41 -4.76
C PHE A 14 -2.77 15.42 -3.61
N GLU A 15 -1.61 15.49 -2.93
CA GLU A 15 -1.37 16.41 -1.83
C GLU A 15 -0.98 17.80 -2.34
N LYS A 16 -1.69 18.82 -1.85
CA LYS A 16 -1.44 20.23 -2.24
C LYS A 16 -0.22 20.82 -1.55
N LEU A 17 0.13 20.30 -0.37
CA LEU A 17 1.24 20.79 0.43
C LEU A 17 2.45 19.89 0.21
N ALA A 18 3.59 20.52 -0.06
CA ALA A 18 4.87 19.86 -0.19
C ALA A 18 5.75 20.25 0.99
N TYR A 19 6.39 19.26 1.62
CA TYR A 19 7.49 19.53 2.54
C TYR A 19 8.79 19.56 1.73
N VAL A 20 9.42 20.73 1.67
CA VAL A 20 10.73 20.90 1.07
C VAL A 20 11.75 20.91 2.19
N ARG A 21 12.77 20.05 2.10
CA ARG A 21 13.88 20.07 3.05
C ARG A 21 14.64 21.38 2.85
N ASP A 22 14.95 22.04 3.95
CA ASP A 22 15.90 23.15 3.95
C ASP A 22 17.29 22.61 3.60
N ASP A 23 18.06 23.36 2.81
CA ASP A 23 19.41 22.99 2.37
C ASP A 23 20.38 22.90 3.57
N GLU A 24 20.08 23.63 4.65
CA GLU A 24 20.85 23.63 5.90
C GLU A 24 20.40 22.53 6.89
N ALA A 25 19.35 21.77 6.57
CA ALA A 25 18.85 20.72 7.46
C ALA A 25 19.80 19.51 7.49
N GLU A 26 20.18 19.07 8.70
CA GLU A 26 20.98 17.85 8.86
C GLU A 26 20.29 16.63 8.22
N LEU A 27 21.09 15.83 7.52
CA LEU A 27 20.63 14.55 7.00
C LEU A 27 20.44 13.60 8.18
N ASP A 28 19.19 13.24 8.48
CA ASP A 28 18.93 12.09 9.34
C ASP A 28 19.56 10.84 8.72
N GLU A 29 20.69 10.41 9.30
CA GLU A 29 21.47 9.27 8.84
C GLU A 29 20.77 7.93 9.10
N ASN A 30 19.70 7.94 9.91
CA ASN A 30 18.94 6.73 10.18
C ASN A 30 18.05 6.37 8.99
N ALA A 31 18.14 5.11 8.56
CA ALA A 31 17.17 4.60 7.61
C ALA A 31 15.76 4.66 8.25
N PRO A 32 14.73 5.16 7.51
CA PRO A 32 13.38 5.21 8.02
C PRO A 32 12.92 3.81 8.42
N ARG A 33 12.47 3.70 9.68
CA ARG A 33 11.90 2.46 10.23
C ARG A 33 10.58 2.16 9.54
N THR A 34 10.31 0.88 9.32
CA THR A 34 8.98 0.48 8.87
C THR A 34 7.98 0.66 10.01
N LEU A 35 6.85 1.28 9.68
CA LEU A 35 5.68 1.46 10.52
C LEU A 35 4.54 0.62 9.93
N TYR A 36 3.86 -0.12 10.80
CA TYR A 36 2.63 -0.83 10.46
C TYR A 36 1.46 0.00 10.95
N LEU A 37 0.56 0.36 10.05
CA LEU A 37 -0.62 1.17 10.33
C LEU A 37 -1.86 0.32 10.10
N ARG A 38 -2.82 0.35 11.02
CA ARG A 38 -4.06 -0.42 10.88
C ARG A 38 -4.90 0.12 9.71
N ASP A 39 -5.42 -0.79 8.90
CA ASP A 39 -6.44 -0.50 7.90
C ASP A 39 -7.84 -0.50 8.53
N PRO A 40 -8.58 0.63 8.54
CA PRO A 40 -9.94 0.66 9.08
C PRO A 40 -11.01 0.12 8.12
N ILE A 41 -10.65 -0.20 6.88
CA ILE A 41 -11.61 -0.63 5.85
C ILE A 41 -12.12 -2.05 6.13
N ARG A 42 -13.45 -2.19 6.17
CA ARG A 42 -14.16 -3.44 6.53
C ARG A 42 -14.49 -4.36 5.35
N THR A 43 -13.95 -4.08 4.17
CA THR A 43 -14.02 -4.98 3.01
C THR A 43 -12.64 -5.57 2.75
N VAL A 44 -12.60 -6.81 2.25
CA VAL A 44 -11.36 -7.58 2.08
C VAL A 44 -11.17 -8.12 0.66
N ILE A 45 -12.25 -8.37 -0.07
CA ILE A 45 -12.22 -8.77 -1.47
C ILE A 45 -12.26 -7.51 -2.35
N ALA A 46 -11.30 -7.41 -3.27
CA ALA A 46 -11.27 -6.39 -4.31
C ALA A 46 -11.60 -7.05 -5.65
N HIS A 47 -12.41 -6.36 -6.45
CA HIS A 47 -12.81 -6.83 -7.78
C HIS A 47 -12.12 -6.02 -8.89
N ASN A 48 -11.90 -6.66 -10.04
CA ASN A 48 -11.42 -6.03 -11.26
C ASN A 48 -12.09 -6.66 -12.48
N ASP A 49 -12.25 -5.88 -13.54
CA ASP A 49 -12.90 -6.25 -14.80
C ASP A 49 -11.92 -6.17 -15.99
N SER A 50 -10.61 -6.21 -15.70
CA SER A 50 -9.58 -6.10 -16.73
C SER A 50 -9.58 -7.33 -17.63
N PRO A 51 -9.65 -7.18 -18.96
CA PRO A 51 -9.57 -8.33 -19.88
C PRO A 51 -8.20 -9.03 -19.84
N ASP A 52 -7.17 -8.35 -19.33
CA ASP A 52 -5.80 -8.86 -19.25
C ASP A 52 -5.51 -9.64 -17.95
N VAL A 53 -6.44 -9.65 -16.99
CA VAL A 53 -6.28 -10.32 -15.68
C VAL A 53 -7.21 -11.52 -15.59
N GLY A 54 -6.64 -12.72 -15.47
CA GLY A 54 -7.40 -13.98 -15.49
C GLY A 54 -8.25 -14.28 -14.25
N PHE A 55 -8.40 -13.34 -13.32
CA PHE A 55 -9.23 -13.47 -12.13
C PHE A 55 -10.00 -12.17 -11.90
N GLY A 56 -11.27 -12.25 -11.48
CA GLY A 56 -12.07 -11.07 -11.16
C GLY A 56 -11.89 -10.61 -9.72
N SER A 57 -11.55 -11.52 -8.80
CA SER A 57 -11.50 -11.26 -7.36
C SER A 57 -10.10 -11.48 -6.76
N SER A 58 -9.69 -10.60 -5.84
CA SER A 58 -8.39 -10.68 -5.14
C SER A 58 -8.49 -10.24 -3.68
N VAL A 59 -7.52 -10.67 -2.86
CA VAL A 59 -7.42 -10.28 -1.45
C VAL A 59 -6.02 -9.73 -1.19
N ASN A 60 -5.95 -8.54 -0.60
CA ASN A 60 -4.69 -7.89 -0.22
C ASN A 60 -4.75 -7.45 1.26
N PRO A 61 -4.20 -8.25 2.20
CA PRO A 61 -4.18 -7.89 3.62
C PRO A 61 -3.20 -6.75 3.95
N TYR A 62 -2.28 -6.46 3.03
CA TYR A 62 -1.24 -5.46 3.19
C TYR A 62 -1.23 -4.50 2.01
N ARG A 63 -1.03 -3.21 2.28
CA ARG A 63 -0.72 -2.19 1.26
C ARG A 63 0.59 -1.51 1.61
N GLY A 64 1.53 -1.50 0.67
CA GLY A 64 2.94 -1.21 0.94
C GLY A 64 3.76 -2.50 1.12
N CYS A 65 5.07 -2.43 0.88
CA CYS A 65 5.95 -3.60 0.94
C CYS A 65 7.41 -3.21 1.21
N GLU A 66 8.02 -3.81 2.23
CA GLU A 66 9.42 -3.53 2.60
C GLU A 66 10.43 -3.89 1.51
N HIS A 67 10.09 -4.88 0.65
CA HIS A 67 10.94 -5.26 -0.48
C HIS A 67 11.13 -4.07 -1.44
N GLY A 68 10.08 -3.26 -1.62
CA GLY A 68 10.18 -2.05 -2.41
C GLY A 68 10.62 -2.26 -3.85
N CYS A 69 10.14 -3.28 -4.58
CA CYS A 69 10.49 -3.42 -6.00
C CYS A 69 10.18 -2.11 -6.75
N ILE A 70 11.17 -1.53 -7.43
CA ILE A 70 10.99 -0.23 -8.11
C ILE A 70 9.91 -0.30 -9.21
N TYR A 71 9.70 -1.49 -9.78
CA TYR A 71 8.71 -1.81 -10.80
C TYR A 71 7.37 -2.31 -10.23
N CYS A 72 7.15 -2.22 -8.91
CA CYS A 72 5.90 -2.67 -8.32
C CYS A 72 4.72 -1.79 -8.76
N PHE A 73 3.76 -2.39 -9.47
CA PHE A 73 2.57 -1.69 -9.98
C PHE A 73 1.72 -1.06 -8.88
N ALA A 74 1.83 -1.54 -7.63
CA ALA A 74 1.04 -1.04 -6.50
C ALA A 74 1.57 0.27 -5.91
N ARG A 75 2.80 0.72 -6.26
CA ARG A 75 3.37 1.95 -5.70
C ARG A 75 2.48 3.19 -5.86
N PRO A 76 1.88 3.48 -7.03
CA PRO A 76 1.01 4.64 -7.20
C PRO A 76 -0.27 4.56 -6.36
N THR A 77 -0.72 3.37 -5.96
CA THR A 77 -1.97 3.25 -5.18
C THR A 77 -1.80 3.74 -3.75
N HIS A 78 -0.56 3.75 -3.24
CA HIS A 78 -0.22 4.31 -1.94
C HIS A 78 -0.48 5.81 -1.85
N GLU A 79 -0.48 6.50 -3.00
CA GLU A 79 -0.79 7.93 -3.06
C GLU A 79 -2.26 8.22 -2.74
N TYR A 80 -3.19 7.31 -3.02
CA TYR A 80 -4.58 7.47 -2.58
C TYR A 80 -4.76 7.41 -1.06
N LEU A 81 -3.74 6.98 -0.34
CA LEU A 81 -3.71 6.92 1.13
C LEU A 81 -3.02 8.15 1.74
N GLY A 82 -2.67 9.15 0.92
CA GLY A 82 -1.95 10.35 1.37
C GLY A 82 -0.44 10.14 1.55
N PHE A 83 0.10 9.00 1.12
CA PHE A 83 1.52 8.66 1.24
C PHE A 83 2.28 8.82 -0.08
N SER A 84 3.61 8.89 -0.02
CA SER A 84 4.42 8.83 -1.22
C SER A 84 4.45 7.43 -1.87
N ALA A 85 4.56 7.39 -3.20
CA ALA A 85 4.84 6.16 -3.96
C ALA A 85 6.30 5.67 -3.82
N GLY A 86 7.21 6.47 -3.22
CA GLY A 86 8.61 6.11 -3.00
C GLY A 86 8.87 5.44 -1.66
N LEU A 87 9.54 6.14 -0.75
CA LEU A 87 9.95 5.58 0.55
C LEU A 87 8.77 5.28 1.46
N ASP A 88 7.67 6.06 1.41
CA ASP A 88 6.50 5.75 2.25
C ASP A 88 5.85 4.41 1.86
N PHE A 89 5.88 4.00 0.58
CA PHE A 89 5.41 2.67 0.17
C PHE A 89 6.17 1.53 0.86
N GLU A 90 7.45 1.75 1.13
CA GLU A 90 8.35 0.74 1.70
C GLU A 90 8.38 0.76 3.24
N THR A 91 7.96 1.88 3.83
CA THR A 91 8.13 2.17 5.26
C THR A 91 6.81 2.39 5.98
N LYS A 92 5.68 2.58 5.28
CA LYS A 92 4.35 2.73 5.88
C LYS A 92 3.44 1.65 5.31
N ILE A 93 3.42 0.51 5.98
CA ILE A 93 2.65 -0.66 5.54
C ILE A 93 1.30 -0.63 6.23
N ILE A 94 0.23 -0.58 5.44
CA ILE A 94 -1.14 -0.59 5.93
C ILE A 94 -1.59 -2.03 6.06
N VAL A 95 -2.00 -2.43 7.26
CA VAL A 95 -2.28 -3.81 7.63
C VAL A 95 -3.75 -3.98 7.99
N LYS A 96 -4.43 -4.86 7.26
CA LYS A 96 -5.79 -5.32 7.58
C LYS A 96 -5.71 -6.48 8.56
N GLU A 97 -5.58 -6.16 9.84
CA GLU A 97 -5.42 -7.13 10.93
C GLU A 97 -6.61 -8.11 11.05
N ASP A 98 -7.80 -7.66 10.67
CA ASP A 98 -9.07 -8.40 10.65
C ASP A 98 -9.38 -9.10 9.32
N ALA A 99 -8.40 -9.19 8.40
CA ALA A 99 -8.60 -9.82 7.10
C ALA A 99 -9.13 -11.27 7.17
N PRO A 100 -8.65 -12.15 8.07
CA PRO A 100 -9.17 -13.52 8.17
C PRO A 100 -10.66 -13.58 8.54
N GLU A 101 -11.09 -12.75 9.48
CA GLU A 101 -12.48 -12.67 9.93
C GLU A 101 -13.37 -12.10 8.83
N LEU A 102 -12.99 -10.97 8.24
CA LEU A 102 -13.72 -10.34 7.14
C LEU A 102 -13.84 -11.28 5.94
N LEU A 103 -12.78 -12.02 5.61
CA LEU A 103 -12.80 -12.94 4.46
C LEU A 103 -13.76 -14.10 4.70
N ARG A 104 -13.78 -14.64 5.91
CA ARG A 104 -14.73 -15.68 6.30
C ARG A 104 -16.17 -15.17 6.21
N GLU A 105 -16.45 -13.98 6.75
CA GLU A 105 -17.78 -13.37 6.69
C GLU A 105 -18.24 -13.16 5.23
N GLU A 106 -17.36 -12.63 4.38
CA GLU A 106 -17.67 -12.36 2.97
C GLU A 106 -17.95 -13.66 2.20
N LEU A 107 -17.08 -14.67 2.33
CA LEU A 107 -17.23 -15.95 1.62
C LEU A 107 -18.42 -16.79 2.13
N MET A 108 -18.83 -16.62 3.39
CA MET A 108 -20.01 -17.29 3.97
C MET A 108 -21.32 -16.54 3.69
N SER A 109 -21.25 -15.31 3.15
CA SER A 109 -22.42 -14.53 2.81
C SER A 109 -23.25 -15.23 1.73
N PRO A 110 -24.59 -15.29 1.85
CA PRO A 110 -25.45 -15.82 0.79
C PRO A 110 -25.42 -15.00 -0.50
N LYS A 111 -24.81 -13.79 -0.47
CA LYS A 111 -24.60 -12.95 -1.65
C LYS A 111 -23.32 -13.32 -2.41
N TRP A 112 -22.42 -14.07 -1.81
CA TRP A 112 -21.16 -14.46 -2.45
C TRP A 112 -21.44 -15.42 -3.60
N THR A 113 -20.92 -15.07 -4.78
CA THR A 113 -20.98 -15.94 -5.97
C THR A 113 -19.55 -16.28 -6.39
N PRO A 114 -19.10 -17.53 -6.23
CA PRO A 114 -17.79 -17.95 -6.69
C PRO A 114 -17.65 -17.82 -8.21
N GLU A 115 -16.54 -17.24 -8.65
CA GLU A 115 -16.10 -17.27 -10.05
C GLU A 115 -15.31 -18.58 -10.28
N VAL A 116 -15.64 -19.32 -11.34
CA VAL A 116 -15.00 -20.61 -11.71
C VAL A 116 -14.25 -20.45 -13.02
#